data_AF-A0A9E2VRS2-F1
#
_entry.id   AF-A0A9E2VRS2-F1
#
_cell.length_a   1.000
_cell.length_b   1.000
_cell.length_c   1.000
_cell.angle_alpha   90.00
_cell.angle_beta   90.00
_cell.angle_gamma   90.00
#
_symmetry.space_group_name_H-M   'P 1'
#
loop_
_entity.id
_entity.type
_entity.pdbx_description
1 polymer ?
#
loop_
_entity_poly.entity_id
_entity_poly.type
_entity_poly.pdbx_seq_one_letter_code
_entity_poly.pdbx_strand_id
1 'polypeptide(L)' 'MRILLAIDESENSHRVVQYVGSLLRWTPDAAVTLFHVLKPMPRELLEHGGSENPAAEVQLGVQ' A
#
# COMPACT_ATOMS: atom_id res chain seq x y z
N MET A 1 -16.44 5.89 16.52
CA MET A 1 -15.27 6.67 16.03
C MET A 1 -14.55 5.84 14.97
N ARG A 2 -14.03 6.45 13.88
CA ARG A 2 -13.34 5.71 12.80
C ARG A 2 -11.90 6.20 12.66
N ILE A 3 -10.93 5.30 12.73
CA ILE A 3 -9.50 5.59 12.66
C ILE A 3 -8.91 4.81 11.50
N LEU A 4 -8.21 5.50 10.60
CA LEU A 4 -7.39 4.90 9.56
C LEU A 4 -5.94 4.85 10.08
N LEU A 5 -5.38 3.66 10.17
CA LEU A 5 -4.01 3.45 10.60
C LEU A 5 -3.15 3.02 9.42
N ALA A 6 -2.28 3.91 8.97
CA ALA A 6 -1.27 3.58 7.96
C ALA A 6 -0.19 2.69 8.57
N ILE A 7 0.11 1.58 7.90
CA ILE A 7 1.08 0.57 8.33
C ILE A 7 2.06 0.26 7.20
N ASP A 8 3.28 -0.09 7.60
CA ASP A 8 4.32 -0.68 6.76
C ASP A 8 4.92 -1.93 7.43
N GLU A 9 5.97 -2.50 6.83
CA GLU A 9 6.67 -3.69 7.35
C GLU A 9 7.65 -3.37 8.49
N SER A 10 7.72 -2.12 8.97
CA SER A 10 8.67 -1.75 10.00
C SER A 10 8.27 -2.25 11.39
N GLU A 11 9.26 -2.40 12.27
CA GLU A 11 9.02 -2.67 13.70
C GLU A 11 8.17 -1.57 14.37
N ASN A 12 8.26 -0.33 13.88
CA ASN A 12 7.45 0.78 14.41
C ASN A 12 5.97 0.58 14.09
N SER A 13 5.65 0.13 12.88
CA SER A 13 4.29 -0.20 12.48
C SER A 13 3.69 -1.30 13.36
N HIS A 14 4.47 -2.35 13.66
CA HIS A 14 4.06 -3.40 14.61
C HIS A 14 3.76 -2.84 16.01
N ARG A 15 4.64 -1.99 16.55
CA ARG A 15 4.44 -1.34 17.86
C ARG A 15 3.21 -0.45 17.88
N VAL A 16 2.95 0.28 16.80
CA VAL A 16 1.78 1.18 16.71
C VAL A 16 0.48 0.39 16.72
N VAL A 17 0.40 -0.75 16.02
CA VAL A 17 -0.79 -1.62 16.07
C VAL A 17 -1.07 -2.10 17.49
N GLN A 18 -0.04 -2.55 18.21
CA GLN A 18 -0.17 -2.94 19.62
C GLN A 18 -0.61 -1.78 20.50
N TYR A 19 0.01 -0.61 20.33
CA TYR A 19 -0.32 0.60 21.07
C TYR A 19 -1.77 1.01 20.87
N VAL A 20 -2.23 1.13 19.62
CA VAL A 20 -3.61 1.51 19.26
C VAL A 20 -4.61 0.50 19.84
N GLY A 21 -4.32 -0.81 19.72
CA GLY A 21 -5.16 -1.84 20.32
C GLY A 21 -5.29 -1.70 21.83
N SER A 22 -4.18 -1.43 22.54
CA SER A 22 -4.19 -1.22 23.99
C SER A 22 -4.92 0.07 24.40
N LEU A 23 -4.78 1.14 23.61
CA LEU A 23 -5.35 2.44 23.88
C LEU A 23 -6.88 2.43 23.71
N LEU A 24 -7.37 1.74 22.67
CA LEU A 24 -8.79 1.73 22.31
C LEU A 24 -9.57 0.60 22.97
N ARG A 25 -8.94 -0.25 23.79
CA ARG A 25 -9.55 -1.47 24.35
C ARG A 25 -10.85 -1.25 25.14
N TRP A 26 -11.05 -0.05 25.69
CA TRP A 26 -12.25 0.33 26.45
C TRP A 26 -13.12 1.35 25.74
N THR A 27 -12.85 1.61 24.46
CA THR A 27 -13.61 2.56 23.66
C THR A 27 -14.61 1.79 22.81
N PRO A 28 -15.86 1.61 23.29
CA PRO A 28 -16.89 0.95 22.50
C PRO A 28 -17.10 1.70 21.18
N ASP A 29 -17.43 0.95 20.13
CA ASP A 29 -17.72 1.48 18.79
C ASP A 29 -16.56 2.24 18.11
N ALA A 30 -15.32 1.98 18.54
CA ALA A 30 -14.13 2.36 17.81
C ALA A 30 -13.87 1.35 16.68
N ALA A 31 -13.79 1.83 15.45
CA ALA A 31 -13.40 1.04 14.29
C ALA A 31 -12.01 1.48 13.80
N VAL A 32 -11.08 0.53 13.70
CA VAL A 32 -9.75 0.75 13.15
C VAL A 32 -9.66 0.08 11.80
N THR A 33 -9.27 0.84 10.78
CA THR A 33 -8.97 0.33 9.43
C THR A 33 -7.46 0.36 9.23
N LEU A 34 -6.85 -0.79 8.96
CA LEU A 34 -5.44 -0.87 8.61
C LEU A 34 -5.27 -0.57 7.13
N PHE A 35 -4.31 0.30 6.80
CA PHE A 35 -4.02 0.72 5.44
C PHE A 35 -2.54 0.53 5.13
N HIS A 36 -2.23 -0.33 4.18
CA HIS A 36 -0.88 -0.59 3.71
C HIS A 36 -0.76 -0.19 2.24
N VAL A 37 0.27 0.59 1.90
CA VAL A 37 0.55 0.98 0.51
C VAL A 37 1.59 0.03 -0.06
N LEU A 38 1.21 -0.71 -1.10
CA LEU A 38 2.14 -1.52 -1.85
C LEU A 38 3.04 -0.63 -2.71
N LYS A 39 4.30 -1.05 -2.87
CA LYS A 39 5.18 -0.44 -3.87
C LYS A 39 4.54 -0.59 -5.26
N PRO A 40 4.68 0.41 -6.14
CA PRO A 40 4.22 0.26 -7.52
C PRO A 40 4.90 -0.95 -8.14
N MET A 41 4.17 -1.67 -9.00
CA MET A 41 4.73 -2.79 -9.73
C MET A 41 5.90 -2.28 -10.60
N PRO A 42 7.09 -2.90 -10.53
CA PRO A 42 8.20 -2.56 -11.41
C PRO A 42 7.76 -2.61 -12.87
N ARG A 43 8.25 -1.67 -13.69
CA ARG A 43 7.85 -1.57 -15.11
C ARG A 43 8.21 -2.83 -15.90
N GLU A 44 9.28 -3.50 -15.49
CA GLU A 44 9.76 -4.74 -16.08
C GLU A 44 8.76 -5.89 -15.91
N LEU A 45 7.85 -5.78 -14.94
CA LEU A 45 6.79 -6.75 -14.68
C LEU A 45 5.44 -6.31 -15.29
N LEU A 46 5.37 -5.12 -15.88
CA LEU A 46 4.18 -4.61 -16.56
C LEU A 46 4.22 -5.02 -18.04
N GLU A 47 3.08 -5.46 -18.56
CA GLU A 47 2.91 -5.65 -20.00
C GLU A 47 3.19 -4.32 -20.71
N HIS A 48 4.14 -4.33 -21.65
CA HIS A 48 4.60 -3.13 -22.34
C HIS A 48 4.98 -2.00 -21.37
N GLY A 49 5.74 -2.28 -20.32
CA GLY A 49 6.27 -1.23 -19.43
C GLY A 49 5.22 -0.37 -18.70
N GLY A 50 3.93 -0.71 -18.80
CA GLY A 50 2.80 0.11 -18.36
C GLY A 50 2.35 1.18 -19.36
N SER A 51 2.73 1.09 -20.64
CA SER A 51 2.29 2.02 -21.68
C SER A 51 0.82 1.85 -22.03
N GLU A 52 0.12 2.99 -22.11
CA GLU A 52 -1.26 3.05 -22.60
C GLU A 52 -1.38 2.71 -24.10
N ASN A 53 -0.27 2.76 -24.83
CA ASN A 53 -0.20 2.36 -26.24
C ASN A 53 0.95 1.37 -26.50
N PRO A 54 0.70 0.07 -26.28
CA PRO A 54 1.66 -1.02 -26.51
C PRO A 54 2.35 -1.01 -27.88
N ALA A 55 1.61 -0.65 -28.94
CA ALA A 55 2.11 -0.70 -30.32
C ALA A 55 3.20 0.35 -30.57
N ALA A 56 3.06 1.54 -29.98
CA ALA A 56 4.05 2.61 -30.11
C ALA A 56 5.37 2.25 -29.42
N GLU A 57 5.31 1.55 -28.28
CA GLU A 57 6.49 1.20 -27.50
C GLU A 57 7.29 0.04 -28.11
N VAL A 58 6.61 -0.94 -28.70
CA VAL A 58 7.27 -2.01 -29.47
C VAL A 58 8.12 -1.42 -30.60
N GLN A 59 7.65 -0.36 -31.25
CA GLN A 59 8.36 0.32 -32.34
C GLN A 59 9.59 1.11 -31.88
N LEU A 60 9.58 1.62 -30.65
CA LEU A 60 10.70 2.36 -30.05
C LEU A 60 11.80 1.44 -29.51
N GLY A 61 11.47 0.21 -29.10
CA GLY A 61 12.44 -0.77 -28.60
C GLY A 61 13.28 -1.48 -29.65
N VAL A 62 13.04 -1.24 -30.95
CA VAL A 62 13.74 -1.89 -32.08
C VAL A 62 14.86 -1.01 -32.67
N GLN A 63 15.02 0.24 -32.21
CA GLN A 63 16.11 1.15 -32.60
C GLN A 63 17.28 1.10 -31.62
#